data_AF-A0A1B6NS24-F1
#
_entry.id   AF-A0A1B6NS24-F1
#
_cell.length_a   1.000
_cell.length_b   1.000
_cell.length_c   1.000
_cell.angle_alpha   90.00
_cell.angle_beta   90.00
_cell.angle_gamma   90.00
#
_symmetry.space_group_name_H-M   'P 1'
#
loop_
_entity.id
_entity.type
_entity.pdbx_description
1 polymer ?
#
loop_
_entity_poly.entity_id
_entity_poly.type
_entity_poly.pdbx_seq_one_letter_code
_entity_poly.pdbx_strand_id
1 'polypeptide(L)' 'MTIQQELHTILVSGLDALSLDLSDKQHQQLVDYVLLMDKWNKAYNLTSVRDPKQMMVKHILDSLAIVPFLEG' A
#
# COMPACT_ATOMS: atom_id res chain seq x y z
N MET A 1 -7.89 5.06 -16.40
CA MET A 1 -7.60 3.94 -15.47
C MET A 1 -8.34 4.21 -14.16
N THR A 2 -8.72 3.16 -13.43
CA THR A 2 -9.34 3.29 -12.10
C THR A 2 -8.26 3.49 -11.04
N ILE A 3 -8.59 4.15 -9.92
CA ILE A 3 -7.64 4.35 -8.80
C ILE A 3 -7.08 3.02 -8.28
N GLN A 4 -7.88 1.96 -8.28
CA GLN A 4 -7.46 0.62 -7.87
C GLN A 4 -6.33 0.07 -8.76
N GLN A 5 -6.40 0.27 -10.08
CA GLN A 5 -5.35 -0.13 -11.02
C GLN A 5 -4.06 0.68 -10.81
N GLU A 6 -4.18 1.98 -10.51
CA GLU A 6 -3.02 2.83 -10.21
C GLU A 6 -2.33 2.38 -8.91
N LEU A 7 -3.11 2.13 -7.85
CA LEU A 7 -2.58 1.63 -6.58
C LEU A 7 -1.93 0.26 -6.72
N HIS A 8 -2.55 -0.65 -7.48
CA HIS A 8 -1.96 -1.95 -7.77
C HIS A 8 -0.63 -1.81 -8.52
N THR A 9 -0.55 -0.93 -9.50
CA THR A 9 0.71 -0.67 -10.24
C THR A 9 1.80 -0.16 -9.32
N ILE A 10 1.49 0.81 -8.44
CA ILE A 10 2.45 1.34 -7.47
C ILE A 10 2.91 0.24 -6.51
N LEU A 11 1.99 -0.59 -6.02
CA LEU A 11 2.30 -1.69 -5.11
C LEU A 11 3.26 -2.68 -5.77
N VAL A 12 2.95 -3.18 -6.97
CA VAL A 12 3.79 -4.15 -7.69
C VAL A 12 5.19 -3.59 -7.92
N SER A 13 5.31 -2.36 -8.44
CA SER A 13 6.61 -1.72 -8.63
C SER A 13 7.40 -1.57 -7.33
N GLY A 14 6.73 -1.31 -6.21
CA GLY A 14 7.36 -1.23 -4.90
C GLY A 14 7.83 -2.58 -4.37
N LEU A 15 7.02 -3.63 -4.53
CA LEU A 15 7.36 -4.99 -4.13
C LEU A 15 8.55 -5.53 -4.93
N ASP A 16 8.58 -5.27 -6.25
CA ASP A 16 9.72 -5.60 -7.11
C ASP A 16 11.01 -4.94 -6.61
N ALA A 17 10.95 -3.66 -6.25
CA ALA A 17 12.10 -2.93 -5.71
C ALA A 17 12.57 -3.46 -4.34
N LEU A 18 11.64 -4.00 -3.53
CA LEU A 18 11.94 -4.61 -2.24
C LEU A 18 12.30 -6.11 -2.36
N SER A 19 12.24 -6.68 -3.57
CA SER A 19 12.42 -8.13 -3.81
C SER A 19 11.48 -8.99 -2.95
N LEU A 20 10.23 -8.53 -2.77
CA LEU A 20 9.19 -9.23 -2.02
C LEU A 20 8.19 -9.86 -2.97
N ASP A 21 7.88 -11.13 -2.74
CA ASP A 21 6.82 -11.84 -3.46
C ASP A 21 5.59 -11.99 -2.56
N LEU A 22 4.45 -11.50 -3.04
CA LEU A 22 3.16 -11.57 -2.37
C LEU A 22 2.15 -12.19 -3.32
N SER A 23 1.22 -12.96 -2.76
CA SER A 23 0.11 -13.52 -3.54
C SER A 23 -0.82 -12.42 -4.08
N ASP A 24 -1.49 -12.70 -5.19
CA ASP A 24 -2.52 -11.80 -5.75
C ASP A 24 -3.59 -11.39 -4.72
N LYS A 25 -3.91 -12.31 -3.80
CA LYS A 25 -4.82 -12.03 -2.69
C LYS A 25 -4.26 -10.96 -1.76
N GLN A 26 -2.97 -11.04 -1.41
CA GLN A 26 -2.31 -10.03 -0.57
C GLN A 26 -2.21 -8.69 -1.31
N HIS A 27 -1.93 -8.68 -2.62
CA HIS A 27 -1.99 -7.47 -3.42
C HIS A 27 -3.36 -6.78 -3.32
N GLN A 28 -4.43 -7.54 -3.55
CA GLN A 28 -5.79 -7.03 -3.49
C GLN A 28 -6.13 -6.51 -2.08
N GLN A 29 -5.75 -7.25 -1.02
CA GLN A 29 -5.98 -6.84 0.36
C GLN A 29 -5.26 -5.53 0.72
N LEU A 30 -4.02 -5.33 0.28
CA LEU A 30 -3.26 -4.11 0.54
C LEU A 30 -3.87 -2.90 -0.20
N VAL A 31 -4.31 -3.09 -1.45
CA VAL A 31 -5.01 -2.04 -2.20
C VAL A 31 -6.33 -1.68 -1.53
N ASP A 32 -7.14 -2.68 -1.16
CA ASP A 32 -8.41 -2.46 -0.45
C ASP A 32 -8.21 -1.77 0.89
N TYR A 33 -7.13 -2.12 1.60
CA TYR A 33 -6.78 -1.49 2.86
C TYR A 33 -6.47 0.01 2.68
N VAL A 34 -5.71 0.39 1.65
CA VAL A 34 -5.44 1.81 1.35
C VAL A 34 -6.72 2.56 0.98
N LEU A 35 -7.62 1.94 0.21
CA LEU A 35 -8.91 2.55 -0.12
C LEU A 35 -9.80 2.73 1.13
N LEU A 36 -9.75 1.76 2.05
CA LEU A 36 -10.44 1.86 3.33
C LEU A 36 -9.85 2.98 4.19
N MET A 37 -8.52 3.10 4.25
CA MET A 37 -7.84 4.20 4.93
C MET A 37 -8.27 5.55 4.35
N ASP A 38 -8.26 5.74 3.03
CA ASP A 38 -8.72 6.98 2.39
C ASP A 38 -10.18 7.30 2.72
N LYS A 39 -11.06 6.30 2.67
CA LYS A 39 -12.48 6.45 3.01
C LYS A 39 -12.65 6.98 4.44
N TRP A 40 -11.98 6.36 5.41
CA TRP A 40 -12.10 6.76 6.81
C TRP A 40 -11.32 8.04 7.13
N ASN A 41 -10.23 8.33 6.41
CA ASN A 41 -9.44 9.55 6.60
C ASN A 41 -10.26 10.82 6.30
N LYS A 42 -11.30 10.70 5.46
CA LYS A 42 -12.26 11.77 5.17
C LYS A 42 -13.21 12.05 6.33
N ALA A 43 -13.56 11.02 7.10
CA ALA A 43 -14.47 11.14 8.24
C ALA A 43 -13.73 11.46 9.55
N TYR A 44 -12.53 10.91 9.71
CA TYR A 44 -11.67 11.09 10.88
C TYR A 44 -10.24 11.26 10.39
N ASN A 45 -9.49 12.25 10.89
CA ASN A 45 -8.09 12.47 10.47
C ASN A 45 -7.17 11.35 11.00
N LEU A 46 -7.20 10.17 10.35
CA LEU A 46 -6.38 9.00 10.66
C LEU A 46 -4.90 9.24 10.35
N THR A 47 -4.62 10.00 9.30
CA THR A 47 -3.27 10.36 8.88
C THR A 47 -3.25 11.72 8.18
N SER A 48 -2.13 12.42 8.28
CA SER A 48 -1.91 13.68 7.56
C SER A 48 -1.82 13.51 6.03
N VAL A 49 -1.50 12.29 5.56
CA VAL A 49 -1.46 11.96 4.12
C VAL A 49 -2.88 11.83 3.59
N ARG A 50 -3.23 12.49 2.48
CA ARG A 50 -4.60 12.48 1.92
C ARG A 50 -4.72 11.86 0.53
N ASP A 51 -3.60 11.70 -0.19
CA ASP A 51 -3.59 11.06 -1.50
C ASP A 51 -3.41 9.54 -1.32
N PRO A 52 -4.35 8.70 -1.77
CA PRO A 52 -4.23 7.23 -1.70
C PRO A 52 -2.93 6.70 -2.28
N LYS A 53 -2.40 7.32 -3.35
CA LYS A 53 -1.13 6.92 -3.96
C LYS A 53 0.04 7.16 -3.02
N GLN A 54 0.02 8.28 -2.31
CA GLN A 54 1.01 8.55 -1.27
C GLN A 54 0.82 7.67 -0.03
N MET A 55 -0.42 7.30 0.32
CA MET A 55 -0.68 6.35 1.41
C MET A 55 -0.07 4.98 1.10
N MET A 56 -0.21 4.49 -0.14
CA MET A 56 0.42 3.23 -0.57
C MET A 56 1.94 3.26 -0.34
N VAL A 57 2.61 4.34 -0.74
CA VAL A 57 4.06 4.45 -0.57
C VAL A 57 4.45 4.63 0.90
N LYS A 58 3.87 5.62 1.59
CA LYS A 58 4.31 6.05 2.92
C LYS A 58 3.84 5.18 4.07
N HIS A 59 2.76 4.42 3.89
CA HIS A 59 2.22 3.55 4.94
C HIS A 59 2.43 2.07 4.63
N ILE A 60 2.23 1.64 3.38
CA ILE A 60 2.31 0.22 3.03
C ILE A 60 3.74 -0.17 2.65
N LEU A 61 4.29 0.42 1.59
CA LEU A 61 5.63 0.05 1.11
C LEU A 61 6.72 0.38 2.13
N ASP A 62 6.62 1.53 2.82
CA ASP A 62 7.52 1.89 3.92
C ASP A 62 7.52 0.85 5.04
N SER A 63 6.33 0.35 5.42
CA SER A 63 6.21 -0.73 6.42
C SER A 63 6.75 -2.06 5.92
N LEU A 64 6.59 -2.38 4.63
CA LEU A 64 7.10 -3.62 4.04
C LEU A 64 8.63 -3.59 3.83
N ALA A 65 9.25 -2.42 3.78
CA ALA A 65 10.68 -2.27 3.52
C ALA A 65 11.57 -2.94 4.58
N ILE A 66 11.04 -3.20 5.78
CA ILE A 66 11.79 -3.91 6.83
C ILE A 66 11.83 -5.44 6.61
N VAL A 67 10.87 -6.00 5.87
CA VAL A 67 10.69 -7.46 5.73
C VAL A 67 11.97 -8.19 5.29
N PRO A 68 12.75 -7.72 4.29
CA PRO A 68 13.98 -8.40 3.87
C PRO A 68 15.05 -8.52 4.97
N PHE A 69 14.96 -7.72 6.04
CA PHE A 69 15.92 -7.70 7.15
C PHE A 69 15.42 -8.44 8.39
N LEU A 70 14.19 -8.94 8.37
CA LEU A 70 13.64 -9.72 9.47
C LEU A 70 14.01 -11.18 9.26
N GLU A 71 14.82 -11.71 10.18
CA GLU A 71 15.05 -13.14 10.33
C GLU A 71 14.02 -13.69 11.33
N GLY A 72 13.36 -14.79 10.96
CA GLY A 72 12.35 -15.50 11.77
C GLY A 72 12.79 -16.90 12.14
#